data_AF-A0A530GLG5-F1
#
_entry.id   AF-A0A530GLG5-F1
#
_cell.length_a   1.000
_cell.length_b   1.000
_cell.length_c   1.000
_cell.angle_alpha   90.00
_cell.angle_beta   90.00
_cell.angle_gamma   90.00
#
_symmetry.space_group_name_H-M   'P 1'
#
loop_
_entity.id
_entity.type
_entity.pdbx_description
1 polymer ?
#
loop_
_entity_poly.entity_id
_entity_poly.type
_entity_poly.pdbx_seq_one_letter_code
_entity_poly.pdbx_strand_id
1 'polypeptide(L)'
;RAGFAADLSKAETDFMTDSQVPVSAKILGTKTQHAAWKTKPSYGIVAGLDMAISAEAERSMYKRASAKVTEVPGASHAVYISHPGEVADVIAEAASK
;
A
#
# COMPACT_ATOMS: atom_id res chain seq x y z
N ARG A 1 10.91 12.36 -0.02
CA ARG A 1 10.20 13.24 -0.97
C ARG A 1 9.67 12.45 -2.15
N ALA A 2 10.47 12.12 -3.18
CA ALA A 2 9.94 11.49 -4.40
C ALA A 2 9.39 10.05 -4.24
N GLY A 3 9.80 9.29 -3.22
CA GLY A 3 9.38 7.89 -3.09
C GLY A 3 8.18 7.62 -2.19
N PHE A 4 7.62 8.63 -1.51
CA PHE A 4 6.58 8.42 -0.50
C PHE A 4 5.21 8.98 -0.90
N ALA A 5 5.13 10.22 -1.37
CA ALA A 5 3.85 10.88 -1.68
C ALA A 5 4.03 11.85 -2.85
N ALA A 6 4.65 11.38 -3.94
CA ALA A 6 5.06 12.22 -5.06
C ALA A 6 3.93 12.69 -5.98
N ASP A 7 2.74 12.15 -5.77
CA ASP A 7 1.48 12.45 -6.45
C ASP A 7 0.64 13.50 -5.71
N LEU A 8 1.14 14.08 -4.61
CA LEU A 8 0.53 15.20 -3.89
C LEU A 8 1.15 16.55 -4.26
N SER A 9 0.56 17.65 -3.77
CA SER A 9 1.20 18.96 -3.87
C SER A 9 2.53 18.97 -3.10
N LYS A 10 3.47 19.82 -3.51
CA LYS A 10 4.79 19.90 -2.86
C LYS A 10 4.68 20.09 -1.34
N ALA A 11 3.77 20.96 -0.88
CA ALA A 11 3.58 21.25 0.54
C ALA A 11 3.13 20.01 1.32
N GLU A 12 2.19 19.23 0.75
CA GLU A 12 1.72 17.98 1.34
C GLU A 12 2.80 16.90 1.29
N THR A 13 3.50 16.73 0.17
CA THR A 13 4.61 15.77 0.05
C THR A 13 5.71 16.05 1.08
N ASP A 14 6.05 17.33 1.31
CA ASP A 14 7.01 17.75 2.33
C ASP A 14 6.53 17.37 3.72
N PHE A 15 5.31 17.78 4.10
CA PHE A 15 4.71 17.44 5.39
C PHE A 15 4.65 15.92 5.62
N MET A 16 4.14 15.17 4.64
CA MET A 16 4.01 13.72 4.72
C MET A 16 5.36 13.04 4.87
N THR A 17 6.37 13.46 4.09
CA THR A 17 7.74 12.93 4.18
C THR A 17 8.35 13.18 5.56
N ASP A 18 8.09 14.34 6.16
CA ASP A 18 8.66 14.73 7.46
C ASP A 18 7.89 14.07 8.63
N SER A 19 6.61 13.75 8.45
CA SER A 19 5.75 13.13 9.48
C SER A 19 5.96 11.62 9.64
N GLN A 20 6.48 10.92 8.63
CA GLN A 20 6.73 9.48 8.72
C GLN A 20 7.89 9.19 9.66
N VAL A 21 7.74 8.14 10.47
CA VAL A 21 8.82 7.63 11.32
C VAL A 21 9.48 6.41 10.68
N PRO A 22 10.80 6.20 10.86
CA PRO A 22 11.46 5.02 10.35
C PRO A 22 10.82 3.73 10.87
N VAL A 23 10.63 2.77 9.95
CA VAL A 23 10.16 1.44 10.33
C VAL A 23 11.23 0.70 11.13
N SER A 24 10.83 -0.06 12.15
CA SER A 24 11.77 -0.87 12.94
C SER A 24 12.40 -1.96 12.06
N ALA A 25 13.71 -1.94 11.86
CA ALA A 25 14.43 -2.93 11.03
C ALA A 25 14.15 -4.40 11.42
N LYS A 26 13.84 -4.67 12.69
CA LYS A 26 13.49 -6.01 13.18
C LYS A 26 12.30 -6.63 12.44
N ILE A 27 11.36 -5.83 11.92
CA ILE A 27 10.16 -6.37 11.26
C ILE A 27 10.53 -7.12 9.97
N LEU A 28 11.63 -6.76 9.31
CA LEU A 28 12.06 -7.38 8.05
C LEU A 28 12.51 -8.83 8.23
N GLY A 29 12.98 -9.21 9.42
CA GLY A 29 13.40 -10.58 9.76
C GLY A 29 12.46 -11.33 10.69
N THR A 30 11.37 -10.71 11.12
CA THR A 30 10.43 -11.33 12.07
C THR A 30 9.62 -12.43 11.38
N LYS A 31 9.67 -13.65 11.90
CA LYS A 31 8.93 -14.79 11.33
C LYS A 31 7.44 -14.69 11.66
N THR A 32 6.60 -14.61 10.63
CA THR A 32 5.15 -14.70 10.74
C THR A 32 4.72 -16.12 11.15
N GLN A 33 4.03 -16.25 12.29
CA GLN A 33 3.51 -17.54 12.77
C GLN A 33 2.22 -17.93 12.05
N HIS A 34 1.35 -16.94 11.78
CA HIS A 34 0.07 -17.15 11.13
C HIS A 34 -0.10 -16.14 9.99
N ALA A 35 -0.08 -16.63 8.76
CA ALA A 35 -0.35 -15.82 7.58
C ALA A 35 -1.87 -15.71 7.36
N ALA A 36 -2.48 -14.63 7.83
CA ALA A 36 -3.94 -14.43 7.78
C ALA A 36 -4.53 -14.53 6.35
N TRP A 37 -3.76 -14.16 5.33
CA TRP A 37 -4.16 -14.27 3.92
C TRP A 37 -4.39 -15.71 3.45
N LYS A 38 -3.99 -16.73 4.23
CA LYS A 38 -4.29 -18.14 3.94
C LYS A 38 -5.73 -18.55 4.30
N THR A 39 -6.38 -17.82 5.19
CA THR A 39 -7.70 -18.21 5.74
C THR A 39 -8.75 -17.11 5.66
N LYS A 40 -8.35 -15.88 5.34
CA LYS A 40 -9.25 -14.73 5.16
C LYS A 40 -9.22 -14.23 3.72
N PRO A 41 -10.35 -13.72 3.19
CA PRO A 41 -10.34 -12.93 1.97
C PRO A 41 -9.28 -11.84 2.05
N SER A 42 -8.55 -11.64 0.97
CA SER A 42 -7.47 -10.66 0.88
C SER A 42 -7.79 -9.63 -0.20
N TYR A 43 -7.42 -8.38 0.07
CA TYR A 43 -7.62 -7.24 -0.82
C TYR A 43 -6.31 -6.46 -0.90
N GLY A 44 -6.05 -5.83 -2.03
CA GLY A 44 -4.83 -5.05 -2.23
C GLY A 44 -5.03 -3.94 -3.25
N ILE A 45 -4.24 -2.89 -3.09
CA ILE A 45 -4.12 -1.81 -4.06
C ILE A 45 -2.68 -1.81 -4.56
N VAL A 46 -2.50 -1.85 -5.88
CA VAL A 46 -1.19 -1.66 -6.51
C VAL A 46 -1.03 -0.18 -6.84
N ALA A 47 -0.03 0.46 -6.25
CA ALA A 47 0.32 1.85 -6.50
C ALA A 47 1.36 1.90 -7.63
N GLY A 48 0.94 2.33 -8.82
CA GLY A 48 1.73 2.17 -10.04
C GLY A 48 3.05 2.93 -10.08
N LEU A 49 3.17 4.02 -9.32
CA LEU A 49 4.37 4.86 -9.20
C LEU A 49 5.02 4.77 -7.81
N ASP A 50 4.71 3.74 -7.03
CA ASP A 50 5.39 3.50 -5.76
C ASP A 50 6.89 3.19 -5.99
N MET A 51 7.75 3.94 -5.29
CA MET A 51 9.21 3.76 -5.32
C MET A 51 9.77 3.20 -4.01
N ALA A 52 8.96 3.08 -2.96
CA ALA A 52 9.30 2.38 -1.74
C ALA A 52 9.08 0.87 -1.88
N ILE A 53 8.02 0.45 -2.57
CA ILE A 53 7.76 -0.93 -2.96
C ILE A 53 7.40 -0.94 -4.45
N SER A 54 8.14 -1.70 -5.27
CA SER A 54 7.84 -1.71 -6.70
C SER A 54 6.48 -2.34 -6.97
N ALA A 55 5.73 -1.81 -7.94
CA ALA A 55 4.43 -2.36 -8.34
C ALA A 55 4.49 -3.87 -8.70
N GLU A 56 5.61 -4.35 -9.22
CA GLU A 56 5.82 -5.80 -9.45
C GLU A 56 5.92 -6.60 -8.15
N ALA A 57 6.61 -6.07 -7.14
CA ALA A 57 6.68 -6.69 -5.82
C ALA A 57 5.31 -6.73 -5.17
N GLU A 58 4.53 -5.63 -5.24
CA GLU A 58 3.15 -5.57 -4.75
C GLU A 58 2.27 -6.63 -5.43
N ARG A 59 2.26 -6.67 -6.78
CA ARG A 59 1.52 -7.69 -7.55
C ARG A 59 1.92 -9.10 -7.14
N SER A 60 3.21 -9.35 -6.94
CA SER A 60 3.71 -10.65 -6.49
C SER A 60 3.23 -11.02 -5.08
N MET A 61 3.19 -10.04 -4.17
CA MET A 61 2.67 -10.20 -2.81
C MET A 61 1.17 -10.51 -2.82
N TYR A 62 0.38 -9.74 -3.59
CA TYR A 62 -1.06 -9.91 -3.68
C TYR A 62 -1.46 -11.20 -4.40
N LYS A 63 -0.72 -11.58 -5.46
CA LYS A 63 -0.90 -12.88 -6.13
C LYS A 63 -0.67 -14.04 -5.17
N ARG A 64 0.37 -13.99 -4.33
CA ARG A 64 0.63 -15.00 -3.31
C ARG A 64 -0.51 -15.10 -2.29
N ALA A 65 -1.15 -13.98 -1.99
CA ALA A 65 -2.30 -13.89 -1.09
C ALA A 65 -3.65 -14.23 -1.75
N SER A 66 -3.69 -14.55 -3.05
CA SER A 66 -4.93 -14.67 -3.83
C SER A 66 -5.87 -13.48 -3.62
N ALA A 67 -5.30 -12.27 -3.50
CA ALA A 67 -6.06 -11.08 -3.18
C ALA A 67 -6.88 -10.57 -4.37
N LYS A 68 -8.02 -9.93 -4.11
CA LYS A 68 -8.67 -9.04 -5.07
C LYS A 68 -7.85 -7.75 -5.18
N VAL A 69 -7.43 -7.38 -6.39
CA VAL A 69 -6.50 -6.26 -6.60
C VAL A 69 -7.18 -5.12 -7.36
N THR A 70 -6.99 -3.90 -6.86
CA THR A 70 -7.28 -2.65 -7.57
C THR A 70 -5.96 -2.01 -7.99
N GLU A 71 -5.80 -1.64 -9.25
CA GLU A 71 -4.59 -0.98 -9.76
C GLU A 71 -4.83 0.53 -9.87
N VAL A 72 -3.94 1.34 -9.31
CA VAL A 72 -3.98 2.81 -9.43
C VAL A 72 -2.68 3.27 -10.08
N PRO A 73 -2.62 3.35 -11.43
CA PRO A 73 -1.36 3.51 -12.16
C PRO A 73 -0.57 4.79 -11.84
N GLY A 74 -1.25 5.86 -11.41
CA GLY A 74 -0.64 7.14 -11.09
C GLY A 74 -0.28 7.34 -9.60
N ALA A 75 -0.60 6.36 -8.75
CA ALA A 75 -0.42 6.50 -7.31
C ALA A 75 1.03 6.31 -6.87
N SER A 76 1.49 7.17 -5.96
CA SER A 76 2.72 6.97 -5.17
C SER A 76 2.42 6.12 -3.93
N HIS A 77 3.41 5.93 -3.05
CA HIS A 77 3.33 5.02 -1.90
C HIS A 77 2.21 5.38 -0.91
N ALA A 78 1.96 6.67 -0.64
CA ALA A 78 0.92 7.16 0.26
C ALA A 78 -0.47 7.21 -0.42
N VAL A 79 -0.85 6.14 -1.12
CA VAL A 79 -2.08 6.04 -1.92
C VAL A 79 -3.36 6.34 -1.12
N TYR A 80 -3.36 6.08 0.19
CA TYR A 80 -4.49 6.38 1.08
C TYR A 80 -4.75 7.88 1.29
N ILE A 81 -3.78 8.74 0.95
CA ILE A 81 -3.93 10.20 0.97
C ILE A 81 -4.21 10.74 -0.43
N SER A 82 -3.48 10.29 -1.45
CA SER A 82 -3.61 10.81 -2.81
C SER A 82 -4.82 10.27 -3.58
N HIS A 83 -5.24 9.04 -3.28
CA HIS A 83 -6.37 8.36 -3.90
C HIS A 83 -7.34 7.79 -2.85
N PRO A 84 -7.89 8.65 -1.97
CA PRO A 84 -8.67 8.20 -0.82
C PRO A 84 -10.00 7.55 -1.24
N GLY A 85 -10.55 7.89 -2.41
CA GLY A 85 -11.79 7.30 -2.92
C GLY A 85 -11.60 5.82 -3.26
N GLU A 86 -10.59 5.50 -4.07
CA GLU A 86 -10.23 4.14 -4.45
C GLU A 86 -9.89 3.29 -3.22
N VAL A 87 -9.21 3.88 -2.24
CA VAL A 87 -8.90 3.22 -0.96
C VAL A 87 -10.18 2.94 -0.16
N ALA A 88 -11.07 3.93 -0.03
CA ALA A 88 -12.33 3.77 0.68
C ALA A 88 -13.22 2.69 0.06
N ASP A 89 -13.30 2.63 -1.27
CA ASP A 89 -14.09 1.64 -1.99
C ASP A 89 -13.57 0.21 -1.73
N VAL A 90 -12.25 0.00 -1.74
CA VAL A 90 -11.65 -1.30 -1.42
C VAL A 90 -11.93 -1.70 0.03
N ILE A 91 -11.86 -0.76 0.98
CA ILE A 91 -12.18 -1.02 2.39
C ILE A 91 -13.67 -1.35 2.54
N ALA A 92 -14.57 -0.59 1.92
CA ALA A 92 -16.01 -0.82 1.97
C ALA A 92 -16.37 -2.20 1.39
N GLU A 93 -15.75 -2.58 0.27
CA GLU A 93 -15.94 -3.91 -0.30
C GLU A 93 -15.45 -5.00 0.66
N ALA A 94 -14.25 -4.85 1.20
CA ALA A 94 -13.67 -5.82 2.13
C ALA A 94 -14.52 -6.00 3.40
N ALA A 95 -15.16 -4.93 3.90
CA ALA A 95 -16.01 -4.95 5.08
C ALA A 95 -17.41 -5.56 4.82
N SER A 96 -17.82 -5.70 3.56
CA SER A 96 -19.12 -6.28 3.18
C SER A 96 -19.12 -7.81 3.08
N LYS A 97 -18.01 -8.47 3.45
CA LYS A 97 -17.82 -9.92 3.41
C LYS A 97 -17.73 -10.52 4.80
#